data_AF-A0A2E4Z2V4-F1
#
_entry.id   AF-A0A2E4Z2V4-F1
#
_cell.length_a   1.000
_cell.length_b   1.000
_cell.length_c   1.000
_cell.angle_alpha   90.00
_cell.angle_beta   90.00
_cell.angle_gamma   90.00
#
_symmetry.space_group_name_H-M   'P 1'
#
loop_
_entity.id
_entity.type
_entity.pdbx_description
1 polymer ?
#
loop_
_entity_poly.entity_id
_entity_poly.type
_entity_poly.pdbx_seq_one_letter_code
_entity_poly.pdbx_strand_id
1 'polypeptide(L)' 'MTKTTARTGAFAGVRRFLDGAADTIAFTKGAMDICHTPEHVFRARGTSRDQAMRDYISRF' A
#
# COMPACT_ATOMS: atom_id res chain seq x y z
N MET A 1 -1.19 -11.54 -42.45
CA MET A 1 -1.91 -10.75 -41.42
C MET A 1 -1.37 -11.13 -40.04
N THR A 2 -0.39 -10.41 -39.48
CA THR A 2 0.08 -10.66 -38.10
C THR A 2 0.84 -9.43 -37.60
N LYS A 3 0.13 -8.43 -37.07
CA LYS A 3 0.77 -7.28 -36.41
C LYS A 3 -0.05 -6.75 -35.24
N THR A 4 -0.49 -7.65 -34.35
CA THR A 4 -1.26 -7.27 -33.16
C THR A 4 -0.93 -8.17 -31.96
N THR A 5 0.34 -8.31 -31.61
CA THR A 5 0.72 -9.05 -30.38
C THR A 5 1.68 -8.27 -29.47
N ALA A 6 2.43 -7.29 -30.00
CA ALA A 6 3.43 -6.55 -29.23
C ALA A 6 2.86 -5.44 -28.32
N ARG A 7 1.62 -4.97 -28.57
CA ARG A 7 1.04 -3.87 -27.77
C ARG A 7 0.52 -4.33 -26.41
N THR A 8 0.19 -5.61 -26.22
CA THR A 8 -0.42 -6.10 -24.97
C THR A 8 0.60 -6.24 -23.83
N GLY A 9 1.86 -6.57 -24.14
CA GLY A 9 2.91 -6.80 -23.13
C GLY A 9 3.44 -5.51 -22.48
N ALA A 10 3.61 -4.44 -23.24
CA ALA A 10 4.13 -3.17 -22.71
C ALA A 10 3.14 -2.50 -21.75
N PHE A 11 1.84 -2.54 -22.05
CA PHE A 11 0.80 -2.04 -21.14
C PHE A 11 0.61 -2.93 -19.91
N ALA A 12 0.88 -4.23 -19.99
CA ALA A 12 0.84 -5.12 -18.84
C ALA A 12 1.99 -4.84 -17.85
N GLY A 13 3.20 -4.59 -18.35
CA GLY A 13 4.35 -4.19 -17.53
C GLY A 13 4.15 -2.81 -16.88
N VAL A 14 3.62 -1.84 -17.64
CA VAL A 14 3.29 -0.51 -17.11
C VAL A 14 2.16 -0.59 -16.09
N ARG A 15 1.10 -1.36 -16.33
CA ARG A 15 0.05 -1.59 -15.32
C ARG A 15 0.62 -2.20 -14.05
N ARG A 16 1.43 -3.25 -14.16
CA ARG A 16 2.02 -3.90 -12.98
C ARG A 16 3.00 -2.99 -12.22
N PHE A 17 3.70 -2.11 -12.91
CA PHE A 17 4.54 -1.07 -12.30
C PHE A 17 3.70 0.01 -11.62
N LEU A 18 2.62 0.47 -12.26
CA LEU A 18 1.69 1.44 -11.69
C LEU A 18 0.89 0.85 -10.52
N ASP A 19 0.52 -0.42 -10.58
CA ASP A 19 -0.15 -1.16 -9.51
C ASP A 19 0.83 -1.29 -8.32
N GLY A 20 2.08 -1.69 -8.55
CA GLY A 20 3.09 -1.73 -7.49
C GLY A 20 3.40 -0.35 -6.89
N ALA A 21 3.39 0.71 -7.70
CA ALA A 21 3.54 2.08 -7.22
C ALA A 21 2.30 2.54 -6.43
N ALA A 22 1.10 2.18 -6.88
CA ALA A 22 -0.15 2.46 -6.17
C ALA A 22 -0.20 1.75 -4.82
N ASP A 23 0.22 0.48 -4.77
CA ASP A 23 0.35 -0.30 -3.53
C ASP A 23 1.37 0.35 -2.58
N THR A 24 2.50 0.82 -3.10
CA THR A 24 3.52 1.52 -2.30
C THR A 24 3.00 2.85 -1.73
N ILE A 25 2.25 3.62 -2.54
CA ILE A 25 1.65 4.89 -2.11
C ILE A 25 0.56 4.62 -1.07
N ALA A 26 -0.29 3.62 -1.29
CA ALA A 26 -1.34 3.22 -0.35
C ALA A 26 -0.73 2.75 0.97
N PHE A 27 0.30 1.90 0.91
CA PHE A 27 1.07 1.47 2.07
C PHE A 27 1.63 2.66 2.86
N THR A 28 2.36 3.55 2.17
CA THR A 28 2.99 4.73 2.79
C THR A 28 1.96 5.66 3.42
N LYS A 29 0.82 5.86 2.76
CA LYS A 29 -0.26 6.71 3.28
C LYS A 29 -0.83 6.16 4.59
N GLY A 30 -1.18 4.87 4.64
CA GLY A 30 -1.71 4.28 5.88
C GLY A 30 -0.67 4.19 6.99
N ALA A 31 0.61 3.98 6.66
CA ALA A 31 1.71 4.05 7.61
C ALA A 31 1.87 5.47 8.20
N MET A 32 1.78 6.52 7.36
CA MET A 32 1.81 7.90 7.83
C MET A 32 0.61 8.23 8.72
N ASP A 33 -0.59 7.75 8.39
CA ASP A 33 -1.78 7.97 9.22
C ASP A 33 -1.59 7.36 10.63
N ILE A 34 -0.98 6.18 10.73
CA ILE A 34 -0.64 5.53 12.01
C ILE A 34 0.42 6.35 12.77
N CYS A 35 1.47 6.80 12.09
CA CYS A 35 2.54 7.60 12.70
C CYS A 35 2.05 8.96 13.21
N HIS A 36 1.18 9.63 12.47
CA HIS A 36 0.61 10.92 12.84
C HIS A 36 -0.53 10.82 13.86
N THR A 37 -1.10 9.63 14.04
CA THR A 37 -2.11 9.42 15.08
C THR A 37 -1.45 9.54 16.47
N PRO A 38 -2.01 10.37 17.36
CA PRO A 38 -1.51 10.49 18.72
C PRO A 38 -1.64 9.19 19.52
N GLU A 39 -0.67 8.90 20.39
CA GLU A 39 -0.62 7.65 21.19
C GLU A 39 -1.88 7.43 22.05
N HIS A 40 -2.50 8.51 22.55
CA HIS A 40 -3.71 8.42 23.37
C HIS A 40 -4.90 7.82 22.61
N VAL A 41 -4.97 7.97 21.29
CA VAL A 41 -6.02 7.38 20.45
C VAL A 41 -5.88 5.86 20.40
N PHE A 42 -4.65 5.36 20.32
CA PHE A 42 -4.37 3.93 20.40
C PHE A 42 -4.67 3.37 21.79
N ARG A 43 -4.25 4.09 22.85
CA ARG A 43 -4.54 3.70 24.23
C ARG A 43 -6.04 3.66 24.54
N ALA A 44 -6.82 4.61 24.03
CA ALA A 44 -8.28 4.61 24.16
C ALA A 44 -8.94 3.37 23.50
N ARG A 45 -8.28 2.78 22.51
CA ARG A 45 -8.69 1.53 21.84
C ARG A 45 -8.07 0.28 22.45
N GLY A 46 -7.33 0.40 23.56
CA GLY A 46 -6.64 -0.71 24.21
C GLY A 46 -5.47 -1.29 23.40
N THR A 47 -4.89 -0.51 22.49
CA THR A 47 -3.74 -0.93 21.66
C THR A 47 -2.59 0.08 21.76
N SER A 48 -1.47 -0.19 21.08
CA SER A 48 -0.35 0.75 20.93
C SER A 48 -0.14 1.10 19.46
N ARG A 49 0.54 2.22 19.19
CA ARG A 49 0.93 2.57 17.82
C ARG A 49 1.77 1.46 17.18
N ASP A 50 2.72 0.89 17.92
CA ASP A 50 3.58 -0.19 17.42
C ASP A 50 2.77 -1.44 17.04
N GLN A 51 1.78 -1.82 17.84
CA GLN A 51 0.91 -2.95 17.52
C GLN A 51 0.05 -2.63 16.30
N ALA A 52 -0.53 -1.44 16.21
CA ALA A 52 -1.30 -1.01 15.05
C ALA A 52 -0.47 -0.98 13.77
N MET A 53 0.80 -0.57 13.85
CA MET A 53 1.73 -0.60 12.72
C MET A 53 2.08 -2.03 12.30
N ARG A 54 2.31 -2.94 13.26
CA ARG A 54 2.53 -4.36 12.97
C ARG A 54 1.31 -5.01 12.31
N ASP A 55 0.11 -4.72 12.82
CA ASP A 55 -1.15 -5.22 12.26
C ASP A 55 -1.42 -4.65 10.86
N TYR A 56 -0.96 -3.42 10.59
CA TYR A 56 -1.06 -2.81 9.27
C TYR A 56 -0.10 -3.46 8.27
N ILE A 57 1.15 -3.69 8.67
CA ILE A 57 2.15 -4.36 7.83
C ILE A 57 1.76 -5.82 7.54
N SER A 58 1.17 -6.53 8.50
CA SER A 58 0.77 -7.93 8.30
C SER A 58 -0.42 -8.14 7.37
N ARG A 59 -1.16 -7.07 7.04
CA ARG A 59 -2.31 -7.07 6.12
C ARG A 59 -1.93 -6.73 4.68
N PHE A 60 -0.71 -6.26 4.47
CA PHE A 60 -0.14 -5.97 3.15
C PHE A 60 0.70 -7.16 2.68
#